data_AF-A0AAV4SAQ7-F1
#
_entry.id   AF-A0AAV4SAQ7-F1
#
_cell.length_a   1.000
_cell.length_b   1.000
_cell.length_c   1.000
_cell.angle_alpha   90.00
_cell.angle_beta   90.00
_cell.angle_gamma   90.00
#
_symmetry.space_group_name_H-M   'P 1'
#
loop_
_entity.id
_entity.type
_entity.pdbx_description
1 polymer ?
#
loop_
_entity_poly.entity_id
_entity_poly.type
_entity_poly.pdbx_seq_one_letter_code
_entity_poly.pdbx_strand_id
1 'polypeptide(L)'
;MPKDEKKKLDDQECGMMSKGEKRKLVDQEHGIIPKDEKRKLDDQEHDIIPKDEKRKLVVQKCGIIPKVRMRKVDDQEWYFIPKKVLDPMKFKVGRNWLLTGKKVHQIQNSKFCNPMLIDLWNKVSYRTEINIQNHMPTSHYYRDIDLADLLLKGSKQSADKFCIISIYLKEKELDNDSTLIELKKVFNKCYNCDFSTVQNDEVKLPQENRIIYINSIYWVESLNQELKIKQDVTEVLCKAIKIMKDGNSLIICIQSLLTRYMAGIIFMLLSLFEKCLCLLPNDDAPASCGQMWILKNFRKSPYTSRVIDYLESIIHYKAPEGMEILETVPVETLCDNKFKFYEYLLELNNNNIQRRLSSLISVEKEIVIGI
;
A
#
# COMPACT_ATOMS: atom_id res chain seq x y z
N MET A 1 0.73 -59.45 24.37
CA MET A 1 0.61 -60.75 23.67
C MET A 1 -0.64 -60.71 22.79
N PRO A 2 -0.58 -61.31 21.58
CA PRO A 2 -0.88 -60.59 20.35
C PRO A 2 -2.16 -61.05 19.66
N LYS A 3 -2.67 -60.21 18.74
CA LYS A 3 -3.57 -60.64 17.67
C LYS A 3 -2.79 -60.66 16.36
N ASP A 4 -2.85 -61.82 15.72
CA ASP A 4 -2.29 -62.17 14.43
C ASP A 4 -3.06 -61.59 13.23
N GLU A 5 -2.46 -61.82 12.06
CA GLU A 5 -3.02 -61.93 10.70
C GLU A 5 -2.83 -60.71 9.78
N LYS A 6 -1.79 -60.71 8.93
CA LYS A 6 -1.57 -61.43 7.65
C LYS A 6 -2.28 -60.83 6.43
N LYS A 7 -1.42 -60.26 5.56
CA LYS A 7 -1.32 -60.35 4.09
C LYS A 7 -2.59 -60.26 3.24
N LYS A 8 -2.55 -59.37 2.24
CA LYS A 8 -2.52 -59.75 0.81
C LYS A 8 -1.99 -58.62 -0.08
N LEU A 9 -0.96 -58.97 -0.85
CA LEU A 9 -0.54 -58.33 -2.11
C LEU A 9 -1.51 -58.77 -3.20
N ASP A 10 -1.74 -57.93 -4.19
CA ASP A 10 -1.97 -58.34 -5.58
C ASP A 10 -1.32 -57.30 -6.51
N ASP A 11 -0.29 -57.75 -7.22
CA ASP A 11 0.24 -57.15 -8.44
C ASP A 11 -0.58 -57.68 -9.62
N GLN A 12 -0.91 -56.85 -10.62
CA GLN A 12 -1.02 -57.35 -11.98
C GLN A 12 -0.71 -56.28 -13.03
N GLU A 13 0.25 -56.66 -13.87
CA GLU A 13 0.85 -55.97 -15.00
C GLU A 13 0.01 -55.97 -16.29
N CYS A 14 0.46 -55.09 -17.19
CA CYS A 14 0.60 -55.25 -18.64
C CYS A 14 -0.60 -55.06 -19.59
N GLY A 15 -0.39 -54.13 -20.53
CA GLY A 15 -1.07 -54.04 -21.81
C GLY A 15 -0.41 -53.00 -22.72
N MET A 16 0.55 -53.44 -23.54
CA MET A 16 1.24 -52.65 -24.57
C MET A 16 0.47 -52.55 -25.91
N MET A 17 0.90 -51.57 -26.73
CA MET A 17 0.75 -51.41 -28.20
C MET A 17 -0.53 -50.69 -28.68
N SER A 18 -0.55 -49.88 -29.74
CA SER A 18 0.26 -49.88 -30.97
C SER A 18 0.38 -48.51 -31.68
N LYS A 19 1.46 -48.39 -32.48
CA LYS A 19 1.76 -47.36 -33.47
C LYS A 19 0.91 -47.46 -34.75
N GLY A 20 0.87 -46.35 -35.51
CA GLY A 20 0.69 -46.28 -36.98
C GLY A 20 -0.67 -45.74 -37.42
N GLU A 21 -0.84 -44.92 -38.47
CA GLU A 21 0.05 -44.41 -39.51
C GLU A 21 -0.67 -43.27 -40.29
N LYS A 22 0.10 -42.25 -40.74
CA LYS A 22 0.16 -41.62 -42.09
C LYS A 22 -1.14 -41.55 -42.93
N ARG A 23 -1.49 -40.46 -43.64
CA ARG A 23 -0.80 -39.76 -44.78
C ARG A 23 -1.91 -38.86 -45.43
N LYS A 24 -1.72 -37.62 -45.90
CA LYS A 24 -1.18 -37.12 -47.20
C LYS A 24 -1.52 -35.61 -47.26
N LEU A 25 -0.58 -34.69 -47.51
CA LEU A 25 -0.11 -34.18 -48.81
C LEU A 25 -1.22 -33.57 -49.69
N VAL A 26 -1.14 -32.26 -49.99
CA VAL A 26 -0.99 -31.72 -51.36
C VAL A 26 -0.27 -30.34 -51.28
N ASP A 27 0.69 -30.20 -52.19
CA ASP A 27 1.62 -29.09 -52.46
C ASP A 27 1.03 -27.91 -53.26
N GLN A 28 1.88 -26.88 -53.46
CA GLN A 28 2.05 -25.93 -54.59
C GLN A 28 2.14 -24.48 -54.05
N GLU A 29 3.29 -23.83 -53.86
CA GLU A 29 4.52 -23.61 -54.66
C GLU A 29 4.39 -22.47 -55.70
N HIS A 30 5.48 -21.71 -55.85
CA HIS A 30 5.81 -20.61 -56.80
C HIS A 30 5.55 -19.18 -56.29
N GLY A 31 6.50 -18.22 -56.31
CA GLY A 31 7.89 -18.20 -56.77
C GLY A 31 8.47 -16.77 -56.71
N ILE A 32 9.74 -16.68 -56.30
CA ILE A 32 10.88 -15.88 -56.84
C ILE A 32 10.75 -14.35 -57.08
N ILE A 33 11.72 -13.62 -56.50
CA ILE A 33 12.10 -12.18 -56.56
C ILE A 33 12.96 -11.90 -57.84
N PRO A 34 12.97 -10.70 -58.48
CA PRO A 34 14.03 -9.67 -58.27
C PRO A 34 13.57 -8.18 -58.48
N LYS A 35 13.99 -7.21 -57.64
CA LYS A 35 15.10 -6.22 -57.75
C LYS A 35 14.97 -5.09 -58.80
N ASP A 36 15.48 -3.91 -58.37
CA ASP A 36 15.91 -2.71 -59.14
C ASP A 36 14.77 -1.77 -59.63
N GLU A 37 14.82 -0.43 -59.69
CA GLU A 37 15.92 0.54 -59.81
C GLU A 37 15.42 2.00 -59.55
N LYS A 38 16.22 2.82 -58.87
CA LYS A 38 16.64 4.24 -59.12
C LYS A 38 15.75 5.31 -59.80
N ARG A 39 15.97 6.55 -59.28
CA ARG A 39 15.98 7.92 -59.90
C ARG A 39 14.61 8.57 -60.17
N LYS A 40 14.43 9.90 -60.20
CA LYS A 40 15.08 11.15 -59.71
C LYS A 40 14.17 12.27 -60.30
N LEU A 41 14.00 13.37 -59.53
CA LEU A 41 13.94 14.78 -59.99
C LEU A 41 12.72 15.37 -60.72
N ASP A 42 12.69 16.71 -60.57
CA ASP A 42 11.97 17.81 -61.23
C ASP A 42 10.68 18.27 -60.52
N ASP A 43 10.66 19.41 -59.80
CA ASP A 43 10.82 20.85 -60.16
C ASP A 43 9.40 21.48 -60.14
N GLN A 44 9.06 22.70 -59.68
CA GLN A 44 9.69 24.02 -59.61
C GLN A 44 8.83 24.87 -58.63
N GLU A 45 9.43 25.63 -57.70
CA GLU A 45 9.58 27.10 -57.71
C GLU A 45 8.31 27.97 -57.59
N HIS A 46 8.27 28.82 -56.55
CA HIS A 46 8.16 30.28 -56.71
C HIS A 46 8.56 31.07 -55.43
N ASP A 47 9.50 32.00 -55.63
CA ASP A 47 9.63 33.36 -55.08
C ASP A 47 10.27 33.68 -53.69
N ILE A 48 11.61 33.87 -53.71
CA ILE A 48 12.39 35.14 -53.56
C ILE A 48 11.83 36.24 -52.59
N ILE A 49 12.33 36.40 -51.34
CA ILE A 49 13.36 37.37 -50.77
C ILE A 49 12.85 38.83 -50.56
N PRO A 50 13.26 39.67 -49.54
CA PRO A 50 14.50 39.71 -48.71
C PRO A 50 14.34 39.86 -47.17
N LYS A 51 15.24 39.32 -46.32
CA LYS A 51 16.49 39.91 -45.76
C LYS A 51 16.40 41.34 -45.23
N ASP A 52 16.34 41.50 -43.89
CA ASP A 52 17.49 41.98 -43.10
C ASP A 52 17.24 42.00 -41.57
N GLU A 53 18.34 41.86 -40.83
CA GLU A 53 18.57 42.32 -39.44
C GLU A 53 17.82 41.68 -38.25
N LYS A 54 18.49 40.75 -37.57
CA LYS A 54 19.18 41.00 -36.26
C LYS A 54 19.54 39.70 -35.56
N ARG A 55 20.85 39.47 -35.43
CA ARG A 55 21.41 38.61 -34.37
C ARG A 55 21.07 39.24 -33.02
N LYS A 56 20.24 38.58 -32.22
CA LYS A 56 20.28 38.66 -30.75
C LYS A 56 20.12 37.26 -30.18
N LEU A 57 20.98 36.98 -29.21
CA LEU A 57 21.06 35.76 -28.42
C LEU A 57 19.66 35.25 -28.02
N VAL A 58 19.31 34.06 -28.50
CA VAL A 58 18.19 33.29 -27.99
C VAL A 58 18.70 32.56 -26.76
N VAL A 59 18.41 33.12 -25.59
CA VAL A 59 18.37 32.36 -24.34
C VAL A 59 17.30 31.30 -24.51
N GLN A 60 17.75 30.06 -24.48
CA GLN A 60 17.00 28.82 -24.52
C GLN A 60 15.91 28.83 -23.44
N LYS A 61 14.69 29.26 -23.80
CA LYS A 61 13.45 28.95 -23.10
C LYS A 61 12.77 27.81 -23.84
N CYS A 62 13.07 26.59 -23.42
CA CYS A 62 12.29 25.37 -23.67
C CYS A 62 12.48 24.49 -22.41
N GLY A 63 11.46 23.96 -21.76
CA GLY A 63 10.05 23.91 -22.12
C GLY A 63 9.16 23.75 -20.89
N ILE A 64 7.98 24.35 -21.00
CA ILE A 64 6.68 23.80 -20.63
C ILE A 64 6.72 22.74 -19.51
N ILE A 65 6.54 23.21 -18.27
CA ILE A 65 6.01 22.38 -17.18
C ILE A 65 4.68 21.82 -17.69
N PRO A 66 4.46 20.50 -17.75
CA PRO A 66 3.15 19.96 -18.05
C PRO A 66 2.20 20.53 -17.00
N LYS A 67 1.19 21.29 -17.42
CA LYS A 67 0.03 21.54 -16.57
C LYS A 67 -0.50 20.17 -16.18
N VAL A 68 -0.17 19.74 -14.96
CA VAL A 68 -0.75 18.56 -14.35
C VAL A 68 -2.25 18.79 -14.43
N ARG A 69 -2.91 18.05 -15.32
CA ARG A 69 -4.37 17.99 -15.32
C ARG A 69 -4.73 17.46 -13.94
N MET A 70 -5.16 18.34 -13.04
CA MET A 70 -5.83 17.93 -11.83
C MET A 70 -6.97 17.01 -12.28
N ARG A 71 -6.85 15.71 -12.00
CA ARG A 71 -7.93 14.77 -12.28
C ARG A 71 -9.14 15.28 -11.51
N LYS A 72 -10.29 15.37 -12.18
CA LYS A 72 -11.50 15.77 -11.46
C LYS A 72 -11.75 14.72 -10.39
N VAL A 73 -12.06 15.22 -9.19
CA VAL A 73 -12.43 14.47 -8.00
C VAL A 73 -13.49 13.40 -8.28
N ASP A 74 -14.37 13.66 -9.27
CA ASP A 74 -15.45 12.77 -9.66
C ASP A 74 -15.02 11.60 -10.57
N ASP A 75 -13.82 11.67 -11.18
CA ASP A 75 -13.31 10.64 -12.10
C ASP A 75 -12.48 9.55 -11.39
N GLN A 76 -12.32 9.64 -10.05
CA GLN A 76 -11.62 8.64 -9.25
C GLN A 76 -12.62 7.66 -8.63
N GLU A 77 -12.34 6.35 -8.74
CA GLU A 77 -13.10 5.31 -8.05
C GLU A 77 -13.00 5.49 -6.54
N TRP A 78 -13.95 6.22 -5.99
CA TRP A 78 -14.22 6.20 -4.56
C TRP A 78 -14.59 4.77 -4.20
N TYR A 79 -13.67 4.02 -3.62
CA TYR A 79 -14.02 2.78 -2.94
C TYR A 79 -14.79 3.17 -1.67
N PHE A 80 -16.07 3.51 -1.84
CA PHE A 80 -17.06 3.27 -0.81
C PHE A 80 -16.79 1.85 -0.35
N ILE A 81 -16.29 1.68 0.87
CA ILE A 81 -16.30 0.39 1.55
C ILE A 81 -17.69 -0.16 1.26
N PRO A 82 -17.84 -1.27 0.49
CA PRO A 82 -19.16 -1.76 0.16
C PRO A 82 -19.90 -1.88 1.49
N LYS A 83 -21.11 -1.33 1.64
CA LYS A 83 -21.87 -1.42 2.91
C LYS A 83 -21.89 -2.87 3.47
N LYS A 84 -21.75 -3.85 2.57
CA LYS A 84 -21.57 -5.29 2.82
C LYS A 84 -20.32 -5.69 3.62
N VAL A 85 -19.27 -4.87 3.72
CA VAL A 85 -18.10 -5.07 4.60
C VAL A 85 -18.40 -4.62 6.03
N LEU A 86 -19.24 -3.58 6.19
CA LEU A 86 -19.58 -2.99 7.49
C LEU A 86 -20.56 -3.87 8.30
N ASP A 87 -21.51 -4.55 7.64
CA ASP A 87 -22.56 -5.31 8.32
C ASP A 87 -22.12 -6.63 9.00
N PRO A 88 -21.23 -7.47 8.43
CA PRO A 88 -20.81 -8.74 9.02
C PRO A 88 -19.86 -8.59 10.22
N MET A 89 -19.10 -7.48 10.31
CA MET A 89 -18.24 -7.22 11.46
C MET A 89 -19.06 -6.99 12.74
N LYS A 90 -20.30 -6.52 12.61
CA LYS A 90 -21.25 -6.39 13.72
C LYS A 90 -21.62 -7.74 14.35
N PHE A 91 -21.60 -8.83 13.57
CA PHE A 91 -22.18 -10.13 14.00
C PHE A 91 -21.17 -11.14 14.54
N LYS A 92 -19.85 -11.00 14.29
CA LYS A 92 -18.88 -12.07 14.57
C LYS A 92 -17.81 -11.76 15.64
N VAL A 93 -17.78 -10.54 16.18
CA VAL A 93 -16.85 -10.19 17.27
C VAL A 93 -17.29 -10.91 18.55
N GLY A 94 -16.60 -12.00 18.88
CA GLY A 94 -16.96 -12.92 19.97
C GLY A 94 -16.40 -14.35 19.82
N ARG A 95 -15.87 -14.72 18.64
CA ARG A 95 -15.06 -15.94 18.47
C ARG A 95 -13.58 -15.60 18.62
N ASN A 96 -12.79 -16.52 19.19
CA ASN A 96 -11.34 -16.36 19.27
C ASN A 96 -10.75 -16.43 17.85
N TRP A 97 -10.46 -15.26 17.27
CA TRP A 97 -9.97 -15.08 15.91
C TRP A 97 -8.44 -15.14 15.81
N LEU A 98 -7.77 -15.25 16.95
CA LEU A 98 -6.33 -15.31 17.02
C LEU A 98 -5.84 -16.65 16.51
N LEU A 99 -5.07 -16.61 15.42
CA LEU A 99 -4.22 -17.71 15.02
C LEU A 99 -2.79 -17.41 15.45
N THR A 100 -2.20 -18.33 16.20
CA THR A 100 -0.79 -18.27 16.58
C THR A 100 0.03 -19.31 15.81
N GLY A 101 1.31 -19.05 15.68
CA GLY A 101 2.24 -19.99 15.06
C GLY A 101 3.68 -19.53 15.23
N LYS A 102 4.59 -20.18 14.50
CA LYS A 102 6.02 -19.86 14.57
C LYS A 102 6.28 -18.41 14.17
N LYS A 103 7.21 -17.77 14.86
CA LYS A 103 7.64 -16.41 14.56
C LYS A 103 8.12 -16.29 13.11
N VAL A 104 7.58 -15.32 12.40
CA VAL A 104 7.95 -14.97 11.04
C VAL A 104 9.07 -13.94 11.11
N HIS A 105 10.23 -14.29 10.59
CA HIS A 105 11.39 -13.40 10.53
C HIS A 105 11.45 -12.61 9.22
N GLN A 106 10.80 -13.11 8.17
CA GLN A 106 10.80 -12.49 6.86
C GLN A 106 9.50 -12.78 6.10
N ILE A 107 8.97 -11.77 5.42
CA ILE A 107 7.85 -11.88 4.50
C ILE A 107 8.37 -12.41 3.16
N GLN A 108 8.23 -13.73 2.96
CA GLN A 108 8.58 -14.40 1.70
C GLN A 108 7.37 -14.63 0.81
N ASN A 109 6.18 -14.64 1.40
CA ASN A 109 4.92 -14.79 0.69
C ASN A 109 3.82 -13.98 1.39
N SER A 110 2.79 -13.64 0.64
CA SER A 110 1.57 -13.04 1.17
C SER A 110 0.40 -13.49 0.31
N LYS A 111 -0.75 -13.76 0.94
CA LYS A 111 -2.00 -13.94 0.20
C LYS A 111 -2.48 -12.64 -0.43
N PHE A 112 -2.04 -11.50 0.09
CA PHE A 112 -2.48 -10.15 -0.28
C PHE A 112 -1.50 -9.46 -1.23
N CYS A 113 -0.58 -10.19 -1.87
CA CYS A 113 0.29 -9.66 -2.90
C CYS A 113 0.76 -10.77 -3.84
N ASN A 114 1.07 -10.41 -5.08
CA ASN A 114 1.70 -11.29 -6.05
C ASN A 114 3.06 -11.78 -5.50
N PRO A 115 3.27 -13.09 -5.36
CA PRO A 115 4.50 -13.64 -4.79
C PRO A 115 5.75 -13.27 -5.59
N MET A 116 5.64 -13.06 -6.91
CA MET A 116 6.77 -12.67 -7.75
C MET A 116 7.27 -11.27 -7.42
N LEU A 117 6.38 -10.36 -7.00
CA LEU A 117 6.77 -9.01 -6.59
C LEU A 117 7.51 -9.03 -5.24
N ILE A 118 7.07 -9.87 -4.31
CA ILE A 118 7.74 -10.06 -3.02
C ILE A 118 9.13 -10.70 -3.24
N ASP A 119 9.21 -11.73 -4.08
CA ASP A 119 10.49 -12.37 -4.41
C ASP A 119 11.48 -11.38 -5.04
N LEU A 120 11.03 -10.60 -6.04
CA LEU A 120 11.84 -9.58 -6.69
C LEU A 120 12.28 -8.50 -5.68
N TRP A 121 11.36 -8.03 -4.82
CA TRP A 121 11.70 -7.07 -3.77
C TRP A 121 12.80 -7.59 -2.87
N ASN A 122 12.63 -8.81 -2.36
CA ASN A 122 13.61 -9.41 -1.47
C ASN A 122 14.96 -9.46 -2.18
N LYS A 123 15.03 -9.94 -3.44
CA LYS A 123 16.28 -10.00 -4.22
C LYS A 123 16.97 -8.64 -4.39
N VAL A 124 16.23 -7.58 -4.74
CA VAL A 124 16.81 -6.24 -4.98
C VAL A 124 17.21 -5.57 -3.67
N SER A 125 16.34 -5.62 -2.66
CA SER A 125 16.55 -4.94 -1.38
C SER A 125 17.61 -5.59 -0.49
N TYR A 126 18.16 -6.75 -0.84
CA TYR A 126 19.30 -7.32 -0.11
C TYR A 126 20.63 -6.57 -0.34
N ARG A 127 20.73 -5.72 -1.37
CA ARG A 127 21.96 -4.95 -1.64
C ARG A 127 22.01 -3.70 -0.76
N THR A 128 22.98 -3.66 0.14
CA THR A 128 23.14 -2.60 1.15
C THR A 128 23.30 -1.21 0.53
N GLU A 129 23.98 -1.12 -0.61
CA GLU A 129 24.26 0.14 -1.32
C GLU A 129 22.97 0.77 -1.88
N ILE A 130 22.10 -0.05 -2.49
CA ILE A 130 20.80 0.38 -3.02
C ILE A 130 19.91 0.88 -1.88
N ASN A 131 19.92 0.17 -0.75
CA ASN A 131 19.18 0.60 0.42
C ASN A 131 19.66 2.00 0.84
N ILE A 132 20.95 2.17 1.16
CA ILE A 132 21.48 3.43 1.71
C ILE A 132 21.11 4.64 0.84
N GLN A 133 21.20 4.52 -0.49
CA GLN A 133 20.94 5.63 -1.40
C GLN A 133 19.44 5.94 -1.57
N ASN A 134 18.55 4.94 -1.53
CA ASN A 134 17.11 5.15 -1.61
C ASN A 134 16.49 5.65 -0.26
N HIS A 135 17.31 6.00 0.73
CA HIS A 135 16.85 6.53 2.01
C HIS A 135 16.67 8.04 2.00
N MET A 136 17.32 8.76 1.08
CA MET A 136 17.35 10.21 1.13
C MET A 136 15.96 10.78 0.88
N PRO A 137 15.35 11.43 1.88
CA PRO A 137 14.01 11.94 1.77
C PRO A 137 13.91 12.98 0.64
N THR A 138 13.23 12.67 -0.47
CA THR A 138 12.83 13.69 -1.45
C THR A 138 11.51 14.31 -1.01
N SER A 139 11.36 15.63 -1.12
CA SER A 139 10.39 16.39 -0.31
C SER A 139 8.88 16.16 -0.59
N HIS A 140 8.46 15.23 -1.45
CA HIS A 140 7.05 15.11 -1.88
C HIS A 140 6.65 13.65 -2.19
N TYR A 141 5.96 12.95 -1.29
CA TYR A 141 5.75 11.49 -1.41
C TYR A 141 4.39 11.05 -1.91
N TYR A 142 3.32 11.73 -1.54
CA TYR A 142 1.97 11.32 -1.90
C TYR A 142 1.46 12.26 -2.98
N ARG A 143 1.26 11.74 -4.19
CA ARG A 143 0.40 12.42 -5.17
C ARG A 143 -0.97 12.53 -4.50
N ASP A 144 -1.57 13.71 -4.62
CA ASP A 144 -2.92 13.98 -4.16
C ASP A 144 -3.10 14.10 -2.64
N ILE A 145 -2.12 14.62 -1.89
CA ILE A 145 -2.38 15.06 -0.51
C ILE A 145 -3.50 16.12 -0.45
N ASP A 146 -3.69 16.88 -1.53
CA ASP A 146 -4.84 17.77 -1.72
C ASP A 146 -6.18 17.02 -1.70
N LEU A 147 -6.22 15.72 -2.05
CA LEU A 147 -7.41 14.89 -1.87
C LEU A 147 -7.64 14.51 -0.41
N ALA A 148 -6.57 14.36 0.38
CA ALA A 148 -6.72 14.22 1.83
C ALA A 148 -7.44 15.45 2.39
N ASP A 149 -7.04 16.65 1.95
CA ASP A 149 -7.71 17.88 2.32
C ASP A 149 -9.19 17.89 1.94
N LEU A 150 -9.48 17.62 0.66
CA LEU A 150 -10.85 17.58 0.15
C LEU A 150 -11.71 16.55 0.90
N LEU A 151 -11.16 15.35 1.13
CA LEU A 151 -11.83 14.29 1.86
C LEU A 151 -12.11 14.72 3.29
N LEU A 152 -11.15 15.31 3.99
CA LEU A 152 -11.27 15.66 5.42
C LEU A 152 -12.19 16.86 5.64
N LYS A 153 -12.02 17.96 4.92
CA LYS A 153 -12.88 19.15 5.02
C LYS A 153 -14.31 18.87 4.56
N GLY A 154 -14.48 18.04 3.53
CA GLY A 154 -15.75 17.97 2.80
C GLY A 154 -16.12 19.32 2.16
N SER A 155 -17.22 19.37 1.41
CA SER A 155 -17.57 20.56 0.62
C SER A 155 -18.04 21.79 1.42
N LYS A 156 -18.10 21.74 2.77
CA LYS A 156 -18.78 22.77 3.58
C LYS A 156 -18.15 23.11 4.94
N GLN A 157 -17.03 22.51 5.36
CA GLN A 157 -16.44 22.80 6.68
C GLN A 157 -15.15 23.61 6.53
N SER A 158 -15.00 24.70 7.31
CA SER A 158 -13.73 25.45 7.32
C SER A 158 -12.63 24.67 8.02
N ALA A 159 -11.39 24.87 7.57
CA ALA A 159 -10.19 24.25 8.12
C ALA A 159 -10.04 24.47 9.64
N ASP A 160 -10.53 25.61 10.14
CA ASP A 160 -10.36 26.05 11.53
C ASP A 160 -11.12 25.20 12.56
N LYS A 161 -12.00 24.32 12.08
CA LYS A 161 -12.74 23.35 12.90
C LYS A 161 -12.00 22.04 13.12
N PHE A 162 -10.85 21.86 12.48
CA PHE A 162 -10.06 20.64 12.58
C PHE A 162 -8.77 20.87 13.33
N CYS A 163 -8.41 19.89 14.14
CA CYS A 163 -7.18 19.85 14.89
C CYS A 163 -6.45 18.54 14.58
N ILE A 164 -5.18 18.63 14.20
CA ILE A 164 -4.31 17.45 14.06
C ILE A 164 -3.75 17.08 15.43
N ILE A 165 -3.87 15.82 15.79
CA ILE A 165 -3.18 15.22 16.94
C ILE A 165 -2.24 14.16 16.38
N SER A 166 -0.95 14.42 16.46
CA SER A 166 0.07 13.51 15.94
C SER A 166 0.58 12.59 17.05
N ILE A 167 0.51 11.28 16.81
CA ILE A 167 0.97 10.23 17.73
C ILE A 167 2.08 9.42 17.05
N TYR A 168 3.21 9.26 17.75
CA TYR A 168 4.40 8.60 17.20
C TYR A 168 4.76 7.35 17.99
N LEU A 169 5.26 6.33 17.28
CA LEU A 169 5.70 5.07 17.89
C LEU A 169 7.07 5.19 18.58
N LYS A 170 7.91 6.12 18.14
CA LYS A 170 9.25 6.36 18.69
C LYS A 170 9.59 7.84 18.63
N GLU A 171 10.43 8.30 19.55
CA GLU A 171 11.09 9.61 19.50
C GLU A 171 11.94 9.69 18.23
N LYS A 172 11.37 10.23 17.16
CA LYS A 172 12.07 10.65 15.96
C LYS A 172 11.65 12.07 15.65
N GLU A 173 12.57 12.82 15.06
CA GLU A 173 12.40 14.23 14.68
C GLU A 173 11.13 14.44 13.85
N LEU A 174 10.05 14.86 14.53
CA LEU A 174 8.76 15.19 13.92
C LEU A 174 8.91 16.25 12.82
N ASP A 175 9.94 17.07 12.93
CA ASP A 175 10.21 18.19 12.04
C ASP A 175 10.66 17.76 10.64
N ASN A 176 10.94 16.47 10.44
CA ASN A 176 11.31 15.91 9.14
C ASN A 176 10.19 15.08 8.48
N ASP A 177 9.01 14.96 9.11
CA ASP A 177 7.87 14.27 8.50
C ASP A 177 7.18 15.18 7.47
N SER A 178 7.55 15.03 6.21
CA SER A 178 7.00 15.83 5.10
C SER A 178 5.47 15.73 4.99
N THR A 179 4.88 14.57 5.31
CA THR A 179 3.42 14.39 5.24
C THR A 179 2.74 15.21 6.32
N LEU A 180 3.28 15.19 7.53
CA LEU A 180 2.80 16.03 8.62
C LEU A 180 2.99 17.52 8.30
N ILE A 181 4.12 17.91 7.73
CA ILE A 181 4.39 19.30 7.36
C ILE A 181 3.34 19.81 6.38
N GLU A 182 3.01 19.03 5.34
CA GLU A 182 1.94 19.40 4.40
C GLU A 182 0.57 19.45 5.08
N LEU A 183 0.25 18.48 5.94
CA LEU A 183 -1.00 18.52 6.72
C LEU A 183 -1.08 19.76 7.63
N LYS A 184 0.03 20.17 8.25
CA LYS A 184 0.10 21.38 9.09
C LYS A 184 -0.12 22.67 8.28
N LYS A 185 0.24 22.71 7.00
CA LYS A 185 -0.07 23.85 6.12
C LYS A 185 -1.57 23.97 5.85
N VAL A 186 -2.26 22.84 5.83
CA VAL A 186 -3.70 22.78 5.55
C VAL A 186 -4.54 23.02 6.81
N PHE A 187 -4.07 22.56 7.96
CA PHE A 187 -4.78 22.61 9.23
C PHE A 187 -4.04 23.47 10.25
N ASN A 188 -4.64 24.62 10.59
CA ASN A 188 -4.02 25.67 11.40
C ASN A 188 -3.70 25.26 12.86
N LYS A 189 -4.29 24.16 13.36
CA LYS A 189 -4.08 23.66 14.73
C LYS A 189 -3.48 22.27 14.70
N CYS A 190 -2.26 22.13 15.22
CA CYS A 190 -1.58 20.85 15.36
C CYS A 190 -1.02 20.71 16.77
N TYR A 191 -1.25 19.53 17.37
CA TYR A 191 -0.72 19.15 18.67
C TYR A 191 0.07 17.85 18.50
N ASN A 192 1.25 17.81 19.08
CA ASN A 192 2.06 16.61 19.11
C ASN A 192 1.84 15.94 20.46
N CYS A 193 1.52 14.66 20.45
CA CYS A 193 1.37 13.86 21.66
C CYS A 193 2.33 12.67 21.57
N ASP A 194 3.13 12.48 22.61
CA ASP A 194 3.84 11.22 22.77
C ASP A 194 2.83 10.13 23.10
N PHE A 195 2.99 8.97 22.47
CA PHE A 195 2.18 7.80 22.72
C PHE A 195 2.12 7.39 24.20
N SER A 196 3.21 7.58 24.95
CA SER A 196 3.25 7.31 26.39
C SER A 196 2.23 8.15 27.16
N THR A 197 2.04 9.41 26.75
CA THR A 197 1.15 10.38 27.43
C THR A 197 -0.34 10.15 27.15
N VAL A 198 -0.68 9.42 26.08
CA VAL A 198 -2.08 9.12 25.72
C VAL A 198 -2.74 8.12 26.69
N GLN A 199 -1.96 7.44 27.55
CA GLN A 199 -2.49 6.46 28.51
C GLN A 199 -3.26 7.04 29.69
N ASN A 200 -2.93 8.27 30.10
CA ASN A 200 -3.58 8.89 31.25
C ASN A 200 -4.66 9.83 30.70
N ASP A 201 -5.93 9.52 30.93
CA ASP A 201 -7.14 10.29 30.54
C ASP A 201 -7.11 11.82 30.87
N GLU A 202 -6.01 12.31 31.40
CA GLU A 202 -5.68 13.69 31.73
C GLU A 202 -5.28 14.58 30.54
N VAL A 203 -5.00 14.01 29.35
CA VAL A 203 -4.72 14.85 28.18
C VAL A 203 -5.99 15.62 27.80
N LYS A 204 -6.05 16.90 28.18
CA LYS A 204 -7.12 17.84 27.81
C LYS A 204 -7.05 18.11 26.30
N LEU A 205 -7.58 17.18 25.53
CA LEU A 205 -7.62 17.30 24.08
C LEU A 205 -8.73 18.28 23.64
N PRO A 206 -8.53 19.06 22.55
CA PRO A 206 -9.49 20.05 22.08
C PRO A 206 -10.88 19.46 21.81
N GLN A 207 -11.96 20.22 22.04
CA GLN A 207 -13.34 19.73 21.80
C GLN A 207 -13.72 19.64 20.31
N GLU A 208 -12.91 20.21 19.43
CA GLU A 208 -13.10 20.29 17.98
C GLU A 208 -13.01 18.92 17.28
N ASN A 209 -13.34 18.88 15.98
CA ASN A 209 -13.17 17.66 15.19
C ASN A 209 -11.68 17.35 15.06
N ARG A 210 -11.30 16.13 15.44
CA ARG A 210 -9.89 15.72 15.50
C ARG A 210 -9.51 14.89 14.29
N ILE A 211 -8.33 15.15 13.76
CA ILE A 211 -7.62 14.28 12.85
C ILE A 211 -6.48 13.66 13.66
N ILE A 212 -6.61 12.38 14.01
CA ILE A 212 -5.51 11.66 14.65
C ILE A 212 -4.57 11.21 13.54
N TYR A 213 -3.33 11.66 13.58
CA TYR A 213 -2.28 11.29 12.64
C TYR A 213 -1.31 10.32 13.32
N ILE A 214 -1.15 9.13 12.73
CA ILE A 214 -0.22 8.12 13.19
C ILE A 214 0.75 7.83 12.07
N ASN A 215 2.03 8.14 12.27
CA ASN A 215 3.07 7.72 11.36
C ASN A 215 3.82 6.52 11.93
N SER A 216 3.62 5.36 11.31
CA SER A 216 4.34 4.13 11.68
C SER A 216 5.52 3.82 10.76
N ILE A 217 5.76 4.64 9.75
CA ILE A 217 6.83 4.41 8.77
C ILE A 217 8.16 4.80 9.39
N TYR A 218 8.96 3.80 9.71
CA TYR A 218 10.36 3.91 10.02
C TYR A 218 11.07 2.99 9.03
N TRP A 219 12.00 3.51 8.24
CA TRP A 219 12.82 2.63 7.41
C TRP A 219 13.80 1.78 8.24
N VAL A 220 13.33 0.61 8.73
CA VAL A 220 14.16 -0.46 9.27
C VAL A 220 14.02 -1.62 8.30
N GLU A 221 14.97 -1.76 7.39
CA GLU A 221 15.18 -2.98 6.60
C GLU A 221 13.91 -3.56 5.93
N SER A 222 13.65 -3.19 4.67
CA SER A 222 12.76 -3.91 3.73
C SER A 222 11.25 -3.91 4.06
N LEU A 223 10.48 -4.79 3.41
CA LEU A 223 9.07 -5.11 3.70
C LEU A 223 8.84 -5.66 5.13
N ASN A 224 9.91 -6.10 5.80
CA ASN A 224 9.83 -6.75 7.10
C ASN A 224 9.59 -5.79 8.26
N GLN A 225 9.57 -4.47 8.00
CA GLN A 225 9.22 -3.47 9.01
C GLN A 225 7.87 -3.78 9.66
N GLU A 226 6.90 -4.26 8.87
CA GLU A 226 5.58 -4.68 9.32
C GLU A 226 5.65 -5.70 10.47
N LEU A 227 6.58 -6.65 10.41
CA LEU A 227 6.78 -7.68 11.44
C LEU A 227 7.31 -7.09 12.76
N LYS A 228 8.11 -6.02 12.67
CA LYS A 228 8.76 -5.37 13.82
C LYS A 228 7.81 -4.43 14.57
N ILE A 229 6.91 -3.76 13.86
CA ILE A 229 6.07 -2.68 14.44
C ILE A 229 4.62 -3.09 14.69
N LYS A 230 4.19 -4.28 14.23
CA LYS A 230 2.76 -4.66 14.25
C LYS A 230 2.11 -4.56 15.63
N GLN A 231 2.83 -4.90 16.70
CA GLN A 231 2.32 -4.79 18.07
C GLN A 231 2.22 -3.32 18.50
N ASP A 232 3.28 -2.54 18.32
CA ASP A 232 3.29 -1.11 18.66
C ASP A 232 2.17 -0.34 17.91
N VAL A 233 1.96 -0.64 16.62
CA VAL A 233 0.88 -0.05 15.82
C VAL A 233 -0.50 -0.46 16.37
N THR A 234 -0.67 -1.72 16.79
CA THR A 234 -1.92 -2.20 17.40
C THR A 234 -2.21 -1.45 18.69
N GLU A 235 -1.18 -1.25 19.52
CA GLU A 235 -1.29 -0.53 20.78
C GLU A 235 -1.65 0.95 20.56
N VAL A 236 -0.97 1.62 19.63
CA VAL A 236 -1.29 3.00 19.20
C VAL A 236 -2.72 3.12 18.70
N LEU A 237 -3.14 2.23 17.81
CA LEU A 237 -4.50 2.24 17.29
C LEU A 237 -5.53 2.02 18.39
N CYS A 238 -5.29 1.08 19.30
CA CYS A 238 -6.19 0.83 20.42
C CYS A 238 -6.37 2.08 21.30
N LYS A 239 -5.27 2.77 21.67
CA LYS A 239 -5.34 4.00 22.46
C LYS A 239 -6.00 5.15 21.68
N ALA A 240 -5.67 5.30 20.40
CA ALA A 240 -6.28 6.31 19.54
C ALA A 240 -7.80 6.13 19.49
N ILE A 241 -8.30 4.91 19.25
CA ILE A 241 -9.75 4.63 19.16
C ILE A 241 -10.46 4.95 20.49
N LYS A 242 -9.83 4.69 21.64
CA LYS A 242 -10.41 5.02 22.97
C LYS A 242 -10.69 6.51 23.15
N ILE A 243 -9.79 7.37 22.64
CA ILE A 243 -9.91 8.83 22.77
C ILE A 243 -10.71 9.50 21.64
N MET A 244 -11.04 8.75 20.59
CA MET A 244 -11.82 9.26 19.46
C MET A 244 -13.28 9.53 19.83
N LYS A 245 -13.79 10.65 19.34
CA LYS A 245 -15.21 11.03 19.40
C LYS A 245 -15.86 10.82 18.04
N ASP A 246 -17.19 10.76 18.02
CA ASP A 246 -17.96 10.77 16.78
C ASP A 246 -17.54 11.94 15.89
N GLY A 247 -17.41 11.70 14.59
CA GLY A 247 -16.95 12.71 13.64
C GLY A 247 -15.45 12.80 13.46
N ASN A 248 -14.64 12.22 14.36
CA ASN A 248 -13.18 12.26 14.25
C ASN A 248 -12.69 11.46 13.03
N SER A 249 -11.50 11.79 12.56
CA SER A 249 -10.83 11.09 11.46
C SER A 249 -9.49 10.55 11.93
N LEU A 250 -9.03 9.47 11.30
CA LEU A 250 -7.76 8.81 11.54
C LEU A 250 -6.98 8.77 10.24
N ILE A 251 -5.76 9.28 10.25
CA ILE A 251 -4.75 9.09 9.21
C ILE A 251 -3.70 8.15 9.79
N ILE A 252 -3.43 7.04 9.10
CA ILE A 252 -2.34 6.13 9.47
C ILE A 252 -1.45 5.86 8.27
N CYS A 253 -0.16 6.16 8.43
CA CYS A 253 0.88 5.84 7.45
C CYS A 253 1.51 4.49 7.85
N ILE A 254 1.42 3.50 6.97
CA ILE A 254 1.96 2.14 7.16
C ILE A 254 2.71 1.70 5.91
N GLN A 255 3.80 0.96 6.05
CA GLN A 255 4.64 0.61 4.89
C GLN A 255 3.92 -0.32 3.89
N SER A 256 3.21 -1.32 4.41
CA SER A 256 2.49 -2.33 3.64
C SER A 256 1.45 -3.06 4.51
N LEU A 257 0.63 -3.89 3.87
CA LEU A 257 -0.35 -4.78 4.50
C LEU A 257 -0.21 -6.20 3.96
N LEU A 258 0.98 -6.78 4.11
CA LEU A 258 1.32 -8.09 3.56
C LEU A 258 1.03 -9.23 4.54
N THR A 259 1.04 -8.96 5.84
CA THR A 259 0.72 -9.97 6.85
C THR A 259 -0.78 -10.03 7.10
N ARG A 260 -1.26 -11.24 7.43
CA ARG A 260 -2.64 -11.46 7.89
C ARG A 260 -2.96 -10.69 9.17
N TYR A 261 -1.94 -10.48 10.01
CA TYR A 261 -2.05 -9.66 11.21
C TYR A 261 -2.48 -8.23 10.88
N MET A 262 -1.70 -7.49 10.08
CA MET A 262 -2.00 -6.09 9.79
C MET A 262 -3.21 -5.90 8.89
N ALA A 263 -3.40 -6.80 7.91
CA ALA A 263 -4.61 -6.82 7.10
C ALA A 263 -5.88 -6.98 7.97
N GLY A 264 -5.83 -7.85 8.99
CA GLY A 264 -6.91 -8.03 9.95
C GLY A 264 -7.14 -6.80 10.84
N ILE A 265 -6.07 -6.11 11.28
CA ILE A 265 -6.19 -4.85 12.02
C ILE A 265 -6.92 -3.80 11.17
N ILE A 266 -6.44 -3.52 9.95
CA ILE A 266 -7.08 -2.55 9.05
C ILE A 266 -8.52 -2.95 8.73
N PHE A 267 -8.77 -4.24 8.47
CA PHE A 267 -10.12 -4.76 8.25
C PHE A 267 -11.04 -4.36 9.41
N MET A 268 -10.65 -4.62 10.67
CA MET A 268 -11.45 -4.22 11.84
C MET A 268 -11.65 -2.70 11.93
N LEU A 269 -10.61 -1.90 11.67
CA LEU A 269 -10.74 -0.44 11.66
C LEU A 269 -11.78 0.04 10.67
N LEU A 270 -11.83 -0.52 9.47
CA LEU A 270 -12.80 -0.12 8.44
C LEU A 270 -14.26 -0.18 8.92
N SER A 271 -14.58 -1.03 9.91
CA SER A 271 -15.93 -1.10 10.49
C SER A 271 -16.31 0.07 11.41
N LEU A 272 -15.32 0.82 11.89
CA LEU A 272 -15.51 1.93 12.84
C LEU A 272 -15.70 3.28 12.16
N PHE A 273 -15.48 3.36 10.85
CA PHE A 273 -15.50 4.60 10.08
C PHE A 273 -16.51 4.54 8.94
N GLU A 274 -17.06 5.69 8.56
CA GLU A 274 -18.01 5.76 7.45
C GLU A 274 -17.29 5.68 6.09
N LYS A 275 -16.13 6.31 5.98
CA LYS A 275 -15.40 6.44 4.72
C LYS A 275 -13.93 6.08 4.92
N CYS A 276 -13.33 5.48 3.90
CA CYS A 276 -11.92 5.19 3.87
C CYS A 276 -11.35 5.54 2.50
N LEU A 277 -10.09 5.97 2.48
CA LEU A 277 -9.28 6.18 1.30
C LEU A 277 -7.86 5.72 1.61
N CYS A 278 -7.22 5.01 0.69
CA CYS A 278 -5.80 4.74 0.77
C CYS A 278 -5.08 5.50 -0.35
N LEU A 279 -4.12 6.34 0.01
CA LEU A 279 -3.22 6.99 -0.92
C LEU A 279 -1.92 6.21 -1.02
N LEU A 280 -1.48 5.95 -2.24
CA LEU A 280 -0.19 5.34 -2.54
C LEU A 280 0.85 6.43 -2.85
N PRO A 281 2.14 6.17 -2.63
CA PRO A 281 3.20 7.09 -3.01
C PRO A 281 3.20 7.35 -4.51
N ASN A 282 3.74 8.50 -4.91
CA ASN A 282 3.98 8.82 -6.31
C ASN A 282 5.13 7.98 -6.89
N ASP A 283 5.32 8.05 -8.22
CA ASP A 283 6.33 7.23 -8.91
C ASP A 283 7.77 7.65 -8.54
N ASP A 284 7.94 8.89 -8.07
CA ASP A 284 9.23 9.48 -7.69
C ASP A 284 9.53 9.32 -6.19
N ALA A 285 8.62 8.69 -5.44
CA ALA A 285 8.77 8.50 -4.02
C ALA A 285 9.85 7.44 -3.75
N PRO A 286 10.65 7.61 -2.69
CA PRO A 286 11.60 6.60 -2.27
C PRO A 286 10.86 5.33 -1.92
N ALA A 287 11.54 4.21 -2.05
CA ALA A 287 10.96 2.90 -1.75
C ALA A 287 10.62 2.71 -0.27
N SER A 288 11.04 3.66 0.58
CA SER A 288 10.66 3.77 1.99
C SER A 288 9.26 4.31 2.23
N CYS A 289 8.66 4.98 1.26
CA CYS A 289 7.29 5.43 1.37
C CYS A 289 6.31 4.26 1.42
N GLY A 290 5.35 4.40 2.31
CA GLY A 290 4.29 3.44 2.55
C GLY A 290 2.96 3.88 1.97
N GLN A 291 1.92 3.22 2.41
CA GLN A 291 0.53 3.56 2.15
C GLN A 291 0.03 4.55 3.23
N MET A 292 -0.73 5.56 2.83
CA MET A 292 -1.42 6.45 3.75
C MET A 292 -2.91 6.15 3.74
N TRP A 293 -3.41 5.62 4.85
CA TRP A 293 -4.82 5.29 5.05
C TRP A 293 -5.54 6.43 5.77
N ILE A 294 -6.61 6.93 5.17
CA ILE A 294 -7.45 8.00 5.70
C ILE A 294 -8.83 7.43 5.98
N LEU A 295 -9.18 7.35 7.26
CA LEU A 295 -10.41 6.80 7.80
C LEU A 295 -11.23 7.97 8.36
N LYS A 296 -12.35 8.30 7.72
CA LYS A 296 -13.14 9.50 8.02
C LYS A 296 -14.46 9.17 8.71
N ASN A 297 -14.85 10.08 9.61
CA ASN A 297 -16.12 10.06 10.34
C ASN A 297 -16.27 8.80 11.17
N PHE A 298 -15.44 8.70 12.21
CA PHE A 298 -15.54 7.69 13.25
C PHE A 298 -16.94 7.68 13.84
N ARG A 299 -17.48 6.48 14.05
CA ARG A 299 -18.79 6.25 14.66
C ARG A 299 -18.64 5.32 15.84
N LYS A 300 -18.77 5.88 17.05
CA LYS A 300 -18.82 5.16 18.31
C LYS A 300 -20.13 4.38 18.37
N SER A 301 -20.06 3.13 17.95
CA SER A 301 -21.17 2.18 17.98
C SER A 301 -21.01 1.24 19.18
N PRO A 302 -22.03 0.45 19.54
CA PRO A 302 -21.90 -0.61 20.53
C PRO A 302 -20.83 -1.66 20.21
N TYR A 303 -20.37 -1.73 18.95
CA TYR A 303 -19.30 -2.64 18.52
C TYR A 303 -17.90 -2.05 18.74
N THR A 304 -17.79 -0.73 18.90
CA THR A 304 -16.51 -0.05 19.13
C THR A 304 -15.84 -0.56 20.40
N SER A 305 -16.59 -0.74 21.50
CA SER A 305 -16.05 -1.33 22.73
C SER A 305 -15.53 -2.74 22.48
N ARG A 306 -16.27 -3.59 21.75
CA ARG A 306 -15.82 -4.94 21.42
C ARG A 306 -14.54 -4.97 20.59
N VAL A 307 -14.37 -4.04 19.66
CA VAL A 307 -13.12 -3.91 18.89
C VAL A 307 -11.99 -3.48 19.81
N ILE A 308 -12.22 -2.51 20.72
CA ILE A 308 -11.22 -2.10 21.72
C ILE A 308 -10.84 -3.30 22.60
N ASP A 309 -11.81 -4.00 23.20
CA ASP A 309 -11.56 -5.16 24.07
C ASP A 309 -10.77 -6.25 23.33
N TYR A 310 -11.07 -6.45 22.03
CA TYR A 310 -10.35 -7.42 21.21
C TYR A 310 -8.92 -6.96 20.90
N LEU A 311 -8.69 -5.68 20.56
CA LEU A 311 -7.35 -5.13 20.39
C LEU A 311 -6.55 -5.21 21.69
N GLU A 312 -7.17 -4.95 22.84
CA GLU A 312 -6.55 -5.16 24.15
C GLU A 312 -6.20 -6.62 24.38
N SER A 313 -7.06 -7.56 23.99
CA SER A 313 -6.74 -8.99 24.08
C SER A 313 -5.52 -9.35 23.23
N ILE A 314 -5.37 -8.77 22.03
CA ILE A 314 -4.19 -8.94 21.17
C ILE A 314 -2.94 -8.39 21.86
N ILE A 315 -3.03 -7.17 22.43
CA ILE A 315 -1.91 -6.48 23.09
C ILE A 315 -1.43 -7.26 24.32
N HIS A 316 -2.34 -7.77 25.14
CA HIS A 316 -2.00 -8.49 26.37
C HIS A 316 -1.70 -9.98 26.14
N TYR A 317 -1.88 -10.49 24.92
CA TYR A 317 -1.63 -11.88 24.60
C TYR A 317 -0.14 -12.20 24.69
N LYS A 318 0.21 -13.07 25.64
CA LYS A 318 1.58 -13.60 25.79
C LYS A 318 1.70 -14.89 24.99
N ALA A 319 2.26 -14.79 23.79
CA ALA A 319 2.55 -15.96 22.98
C ALA A 319 3.62 -16.85 23.66
N PRO A 320 3.53 -18.18 23.51
CA PRO A 320 4.61 -19.08 23.92
C PRO A 320 5.94 -18.70 23.27
N GLU A 321 7.05 -19.14 23.88
CA GLU A 321 8.38 -18.91 23.32
C GLU A 321 8.49 -19.43 21.88
N GLY A 322 9.07 -18.61 20.99
CA GLY A 322 9.19 -18.92 19.56
C GLY A 322 7.88 -18.80 18.77
N MET A 323 6.76 -18.46 19.41
CA MET A 323 5.47 -18.23 18.74
C MET A 323 5.10 -16.75 18.70
N GLU A 324 4.20 -16.41 17.79
CA GLU A 324 3.57 -15.09 17.70
C GLU A 324 2.15 -15.20 17.15
N ILE A 325 1.40 -14.09 17.23
CA ILE A 325 0.12 -13.94 16.54
C ILE A 325 0.40 -13.74 15.04
N LEU A 326 -0.18 -14.64 14.24
CA LEU A 326 -0.11 -14.62 12.78
C LEU A 326 -1.35 -13.98 12.16
N GLU A 327 -2.52 -14.18 12.77
CA GLU A 327 -3.80 -13.65 12.30
C GLU A 327 -4.56 -13.00 13.44
N THR A 328 -5.11 -11.81 13.17
CA THR A 328 -6.05 -11.10 14.04
C THR A 328 -7.49 -11.24 13.57
N VAL A 329 -7.68 -11.65 12.30
CA VAL A 329 -8.96 -12.00 11.68
C VAL A 329 -8.68 -13.23 10.81
N PRO A 330 -9.53 -14.27 10.84
CA PRO A 330 -9.32 -15.48 10.04
C PRO A 330 -9.13 -15.15 8.57
N VAL A 331 -8.10 -15.73 7.94
CA VAL A 331 -7.78 -15.46 6.52
C VAL A 331 -8.96 -15.74 5.60
N GLU A 332 -9.81 -16.73 5.91
CA GLU A 332 -11.01 -17.05 5.13
C GLU A 332 -12.02 -15.90 5.17
N THR A 333 -12.07 -15.14 6.27
CA THR A 333 -12.92 -13.94 6.38
C THR A 333 -12.32 -12.79 5.57
N LEU A 334 -11.00 -12.61 5.61
CA LEU A 334 -10.30 -11.58 4.83
C LEU A 334 -10.39 -11.85 3.31
N CYS A 335 -10.38 -13.12 2.91
CA CYS A 335 -10.47 -13.59 1.53
C CYS A 335 -11.90 -13.85 1.04
N ASP A 336 -12.93 -13.56 1.85
CA ASP A 336 -14.32 -13.79 1.42
C ASP A 336 -14.72 -12.77 0.33
N ASN A 337 -15.01 -13.28 -0.87
CA ASN A 337 -15.39 -12.50 -2.04
C ASN A 337 -16.64 -11.62 -1.81
N LYS A 338 -17.45 -11.92 -0.78
CA LYS A 338 -18.59 -11.07 -0.40
C LYS A 338 -18.19 -9.66 -0.01
N PHE A 339 -16.95 -9.47 0.46
CA PHE A 339 -16.48 -8.20 1.00
C PHE A 339 -15.68 -7.37 0.00
N LYS A 340 -15.19 -7.96 -1.10
CA LYS A 340 -14.23 -7.33 -2.04
C LYS A 340 -12.95 -6.76 -1.39
N PHE A 341 -12.79 -6.90 -0.08
CA PHE A 341 -11.64 -6.43 0.67
C PHE A 341 -10.36 -7.09 0.17
N TYR A 342 -10.42 -8.39 -0.10
CA TYR A 342 -9.31 -9.15 -0.64
C TYR A 342 -8.81 -8.61 -1.98
N GLU A 343 -9.71 -8.47 -2.95
CA GLU A 343 -9.39 -7.99 -4.31
C GLU A 343 -8.78 -6.59 -4.24
N TYR A 344 -9.41 -5.69 -3.47
CA TYR A 344 -8.92 -4.35 -3.23
C TYR A 344 -7.53 -4.33 -2.61
N LEU A 345 -7.32 -5.11 -1.54
CA LEU A 345 -6.04 -5.14 -0.84
C LEU A 345 -4.94 -5.75 -1.69
N LEU A 346 -5.26 -6.78 -2.47
CA LEU A 346 -4.35 -7.44 -3.40
C LEU A 346 -3.87 -6.46 -4.47
N GLU A 347 -4.80 -5.75 -5.11
CA GLU A 347 -4.48 -4.73 -6.12
C GLU A 347 -3.66 -3.58 -5.50
N LEU A 348 -4.09 -3.06 -4.35
CA LEU A 348 -3.41 -1.99 -3.64
C LEU A 348 -1.95 -2.35 -3.29
N ASN A 349 -1.73 -3.54 -2.73
CA ASN A 349 -0.40 -4.01 -2.37
C ASN A 349 0.47 -4.28 -3.59
N ASN A 350 -0.08 -4.84 -4.67
CA ASN A 350 0.64 -5.04 -5.93
C ASN A 350 1.12 -3.70 -6.49
N ASN A 351 0.22 -2.72 -6.57
CA ASN A 351 0.54 -1.38 -7.07
C ASN A 351 1.58 -0.69 -6.17
N ASN A 352 1.44 -0.82 -4.85
CA ASN A 352 2.40 -0.25 -3.89
C ASN A 352 3.80 -0.87 -4.07
N ILE A 353 3.90 -2.20 -4.11
CA ILE A 353 5.21 -2.87 -4.24
C ILE A 353 5.81 -2.58 -5.61
N GLN A 354 5.03 -2.56 -6.69
CA GLN A 354 5.54 -2.20 -8.02
C GLN A 354 6.17 -0.80 -8.05
N ARG A 355 5.51 0.21 -7.47
CA ARG A 355 6.07 1.57 -7.41
C ARG A 355 7.36 1.63 -6.61
N ARG A 356 7.36 1.00 -5.43
CA ARG A 356 8.54 0.96 -4.58
C ARG A 356 9.70 0.18 -5.23
N LEU A 357 9.39 -0.89 -5.97
CA LEU A 357 10.38 -1.63 -6.78
C LEU A 357 10.96 -0.77 -7.89
N SER A 358 10.13 -0.02 -8.61
CA SER A 358 10.60 0.91 -9.64
C SER A 358 11.60 1.91 -9.07
N SER A 359 11.30 2.47 -7.90
CA SER A 359 12.22 3.36 -7.17
C SER A 359 13.54 2.67 -6.83
N LEU A 360 13.51 1.44 -6.28
CA LEU A 360 14.74 0.67 -6.00
C LEU A 360 15.56 0.39 -7.26
N ILE A 361 14.90 -0.01 -8.35
CA ILE A 361 15.57 -0.35 -9.61
C ILE A 361 16.17 0.90 -10.27
N SER A 362 15.54 2.06 -10.14
CA SER A 362 16.12 3.32 -10.63
C SER A 362 17.43 3.65 -9.91
N VAL A 363 17.44 3.53 -8.58
CA VAL A 363 18.67 3.71 -7.78
C VAL A 363 19.72 2.66 -8.14
N GLU A 364 19.33 1.39 -8.33
CA GLU A 364 20.25 0.34 -8.78
C GLU A 364 20.92 0.69 -10.12
N LYS A 365 20.14 1.21 -11.08
CA LYS A 365 20.67 1.62 -12.39
C LYS A 365 21.67 2.76 -12.25
N GLU A 366 21.38 3.76 -11.42
CA GLU A 366 22.29 4.88 -11.16
C GLU A 366 23.62 4.39 -10.58
N ILE A 367 23.57 3.47 -9.61
CA ILE A 367 24.77 2.85 -9.03
C ILE A 367 25.59 2.06 -10.06
N VAL A 368 24.93 1.24 -10.89
CA VAL A 368 25.60 0.38 -11.88
C VAL A 368 26.20 1.19 -13.03
N ILE A 369 25.56 2.30 -13.42
CA ILE A 369 26.01 3.14 -14.54
C ILE A 369 27.12 4.11 -14.12
N GLY A 370 27.28 4.40 -12.83
CA GLY A 370 28.43 5.15 -12.30
C GLY A 370 28.49 6.60 -12.78
N ILE A 371 27.41 7.36 -12.54
CA ILE A 371 27.44 8.83 -12.55
C ILE A 371 27.63 9.33 -11.12
#